data_AF-A0A524IZZ4-F1
#
_entry.id   AF-A0A524IZZ4-F1
#
_cell.length_a   1.000
_cell.length_b   1.000
_cell.length_c   1.000
_cell.angle_alpha   90.00
_cell.angle_beta   90.00
_cell.angle_gamma   90.00
#
_symmetry.space_group_name_H-M   'P 1'
#
loop_
_entity.id
_entity.type
_entity.pdbx_description
1 polymer ?
#
loop_
_entity_poly.entity_id
_entity_poly.type
_entity_poly.pdbx_seq_one_letter_code
_entity_poly.pdbx_strand_id
1 'polypeptide(L)'
;MEAMMDAFTVCRTCLNGWWDFIPGTSLHLAPSVPQKGWLKGQYLVPSFWTKPTHGVRKQGDSYYDALQDPTIYESDDYEFLFDAFGYPPAWSTSRAGWVRRILTLPSIKPGRRYKLIVDAVMPKAHLFINGQRICTHIHPTLPLEADITGFLHEGDNEIVMQIDDYDYSDDGRALVPTGNLIPCDHSGVWQDVWLEETAEVSVSDITIRTSTSERTLTVIFDISNYTDQDCDVVLAPVIYHWQKGSEPDQDHIVFPLPETSLHISTGSTLRTEVKREWLDAEWWSPENPKLYYIQSTLLQGEIPIEIAYERFGFREVWIEGPDIMLNDHPVHLFSDWGHKSTPYY
;
A
#
# COMPACT_ATOMS: atom_id res chain seq x y z
N MET A 1 -9.03 -27.30 10.76
CA MET A 1 -8.52 -26.18 11.57
C MET A 1 -7.99 -25.09 10.66
N GLU A 2 -7.14 -25.41 9.67
CA GLU A 2 -6.74 -24.50 8.55
C GLU A 2 -7.93 -23.81 7.86
N ALA A 3 -8.89 -24.58 7.32
CA ALA A 3 -10.07 -24.01 6.65
C ALA A 3 -10.98 -23.14 7.56
N MET A 4 -10.78 -23.22 8.88
CA MET A 4 -11.49 -22.38 9.86
C MET A 4 -10.69 -21.11 10.18
N MET A 5 -9.35 -21.16 10.14
CA MET A 5 -8.48 -19.99 10.27
C MET A 5 -8.57 -19.07 9.04
N ASP A 6 -8.72 -19.63 7.84
CA ASP A 6 -8.89 -18.87 6.59
C ASP A 6 -10.14 -17.99 6.58
N ALA A 7 -11.20 -18.42 7.28
CA ALA A 7 -12.47 -17.69 7.32
C ALA A 7 -12.38 -16.37 8.10
N PHE A 8 -11.45 -16.28 9.05
CA PHE A 8 -11.29 -15.14 9.96
C PHE A 8 -10.01 -14.34 9.69
N THR A 9 -9.17 -14.79 8.79
CA THR A 9 -7.95 -14.07 8.42
C THR A 9 -8.29 -12.86 7.55
N VAL A 10 -7.58 -11.76 7.77
CA VAL A 10 -7.59 -10.60 6.86
C VAL A 10 -7.14 -11.08 5.48
N CYS A 11 -8.04 -11.02 4.50
CA CYS A 11 -7.75 -11.52 3.15
C CYS A 11 -7.40 -10.34 2.24
N ARG A 12 -6.23 -10.37 1.61
CA ARG A 12 -5.84 -9.41 0.56
C ARG A 12 -5.85 -10.09 -0.79
N THR A 13 -6.72 -9.63 -1.68
CA THR A 13 -6.75 -10.05 -3.09
C THR A 13 -6.04 -9.01 -3.94
N CYS A 14 -4.98 -9.43 -4.65
CA CYS A 14 -4.27 -8.57 -5.59
C CYS A 14 -5.15 -8.29 -6.82
N LEU A 15 -5.29 -7.03 -7.20
CA LEU A 15 -6.05 -6.56 -8.35
C LEU A 15 -5.15 -6.10 -9.52
N ASN A 16 -3.85 -6.39 -9.44
CA ASN A 16 -2.89 -6.10 -10.51
C ASN A 16 -3.23 -6.83 -11.81
N GLY A 17 -2.62 -6.36 -12.89
CA GLY A 17 -2.74 -6.92 -14.24
C GLY A 17 -3.24 -5.90 -15.24
N TRP A 18 -3.87 -6.37 -16.31
CA TRP A 18 -4.33 -5.52 -17.40
C TRP A 18 -5.68 -4.88 -17.08
N TRP A 19 -5.69 -3.55 -17.07
CA TRP A 19 -6.80 -2.66 -16.84
C TRP A 19 -7.18 -1.94 -18.14
N ASP A 20 -8.41 -1.44 -18.17
CA ASP A 20 -8.88 -0.60 -19.26
C ASP A 20 -8.35 0.82 -19.08
N PHE A 21 -8.09 1.53 -20.18
CA PHE A 21 -7.49 2.86 -20.15
C PHE A 21 -8.12 3.86 -21.12
N ILE A 22 -8.18 5.13 -20.72
CA ILE A 22 -8.43 6.27 -21.61
C ILE A 22 -7.29 7.27 -21.43
N PRO A 23 -6.38 7.43 -22.42
CA PRO A 23 -5.34 8.45 -22.37
C PRO A 23 -5.90 9.85 -22.64
N GLY A 24 -5.22 10.89 -22.16
CA GLY A 24 -5.37 12.23 -22.73
C GLY A 24 -6.69 12.93 -22.40
N THR A 25 -7.11 12.89 -21.14
CA THR A 25 -8.34 13.58 -20.69
C THR A 25 -8.09 14.97 -20.12
N SER A 26 -9.16 15.67 -19.73
CA SER A 26 -9.10 16.96 -19.04
C SER A 26 -8.25 16.86 -17.77
N LEU A 27 -7.43 17.88 -17.48
CA LEU A 27 -6.63 18.04 -16.25
C LEU A 27 -7.48 18.46 -15.03
N HIS A 28 -8.76 18.11 -15.04
CA HIS A 28 -9.72 18.50 -14.02
C HIS A 28 -10.70 17.35 -13.79
N LEU A 29 -11.15 17.22 -12.55
CA LEU A 29 -12.16 16.28 -12.14
C LEU A 29 -13.38 16.34 -13.08
N ALA A 30 -13.65 15.23 -13.77
CA ALA A 30 -14.81 15.15 -14.62
C ALA A 30 -16.09 15.00 -13.80
N PRO A 31 -17.25 15.42 -14.34
CA PRO A 31 -18.52 15.30 -13.64
C PRO A 31 -18.98 13.84 -13.48
N SER A 32 -18.48 12.91 -14.30
CA SER A 32 -18.86 11.49 -14.26
C SER A 32 -17.85 10.60 -14.98
N VAL A 33 -17.95 9.29 -14.71
CA VAL A 33 -17.15 8.24 -15.37
C VAL A 33 -17.50 8.13 -16.87
N PRO A 34 -16.51 8.13 -17.78
CA PRO A 34 -16.74 7.96 -19.21
C PRO A 34 -17.38 6.61 -19.58
N GLN A 35 -18.40 6.65 -20.42
CA GLN A 35 -19.11 5.43 -20.86
C GLN A 35 -18.48 4.76 -22.09
N LYS A 36 -17.60 5.47 -22.81
CA LYS A 36 -16.98 5.04 -24.08
C LYS A 36 -15.53 5.53 -24.13
N GLY A 37 -14.76 5.00 -25.07
CA GLY A 37 -13.36 5.39 -25.30
C GLY A 37 -12.32 4.50 -24.60
N TRP A 38 -12.77 3.52 -23.81
CA TRP A 38 -11.91 2.58 -23.10
C TRP A 38 -11.12 1.67 -24.05
N LEU A 39 -9.80 1.74 -23.95
CA LEU A 39 -8.85 0.80 -24.51
C LEU A 39 -8.78 -0.42 -23.58
N LYS A 40 -9.44 -1.51 -23.98
CA LYS A 40 -9.64 -2.67 -23.11
C LYS A 40 -8.36 -3.45 -22.83
N GLY A 41 -8.04 -3.64 -21.56
CA GLY A 41 -6.87 -4.40 -21.12
C GLY A 41 -5.55 -3.93 -21.73
N GLN A 42 -5.40 -2.62 -21.98
CA GLN A 42 -4.20 -2.05 -22.62
C GLN A 42 -3.26 -1.38 -21.61
N TYR A 43 -3.65 -1.21 -20.35
CA TYR A 43 -2.81 -0.59 -19.33
C TYR A 43 -2.49 -1.59 -18.21
N LEU A 44 -1.22 -1.85 -17.98
CA LEU A 44 -0.73 -2.71 -16.92
C LEU A 44 -0.75 -1.96 -15.58
N VAL A 45 -1.27 -2.59 -14.54
CA VAL A 45 -1.15 -2.13 -13.16
C VAL A 45 -0.32 -3.16 -12.38
N PRO A 46 0.78 -2.75 -11.71
CA PRO A 46 1.33 -1.39 -11.65
C PRO A 46 2.14 -1.00 -12.90
N SER A 47 2.02 0.25 -13.37
CA SER A 47 2.93 0.86 -14.36
C SER A 47 2.77 2.38 -14.46
N PHE A 48 3.68 3.03 -15.20
CA PHE A 48 3.54 4.42 -15.67
C PHE A 48 3.22 4.44 -17.16
N TRP A 49 2.30 5.31 -17.59
CA TRP A 49 2.07 5.53 -19.03
C TRP A 49 2.87 6.69 -19.61
N THR A 50 3.37 7.60 -18.77
CA THR A 50 4.23 8.71 -19.21
C THR A 50 5.70 8.32 -19.18
N LYS A 51 6.41 8.74 -20.22
CA LYS A 51 7.87 8.70 -20.34
C LYS A 51 8.43 10.01 -19.78
N PRO A 52 9.31 10.00 -18.76
CA PRO A 52 9.95 11.21 -18.28
C PRO A 52 10.78 11.88 -19.36
N THR A 53 10.83 13.21 -19.32
CA THR A 53 11.70 13.99 -20.21
C THR A 53 13.15 14.08 -19.73
N HIS A 54 13.39 13.61 -18.49
CA HIS A 54 14.71 13.38 -17.94
C HIS A 54 15.24 12.02 -18.40
N GLY A 55 16.44 11.99 -19.00
CA GLY A 55 17.00 10.75 -19.52
C GLY A 55 16.57 10.48 -20.96
N VAL A 56 16.56 11.51 -21.81
CA VAL A 56 16.25 11.41 -23.23
C VAL A 56 17.51 11.61 -24.05
N ARG A 57 17.66 10.86 -25.13
CA ARG A 57 18.80 10.96 -26.04
C ARG A 57 18.34 10.96 -27.47
N LYS A 58 18.91 11.84 -28.30
CA LYS A 58 18.68 11.79 -29.75
C LYS A 58 19.55 10.69 -30.38
N GLN A 59 19.04 9.99 -31.39
CA GLN A 59 19.81 9.01 -32.13
C GLN A 59 21.13 9.63 -32.64
N GLY A 60 22.25 8.99 -32.28
CA GLY A 60 23.60 9.45 -32.61
C GLY A 60 24.32 10.18 -31.47
N ASP A 61 23.60 10.62 -30.43
CA ASP A 61 24.22 11.23 -29.25
C ASP A 61 24.87 10.17 -28.34
N SER A 62 25.88 10.58 -27.58
CA SER A 62 26.61 9.68 -26.68
C SER A 62 26.07 9.65 -25.24
N TYR A 63 25.23 10.63 -24.86
CA TYR A 63 24.75 10.82 -23.49
C TYR A 63 23.25 11.10 -23.48
N TYR A 64 22.57 10.76 -22.37
CA TYR A 64 21.20 11.20 -22.13
C TYR A 64 21.20 12.58 -21.46
N ASP A 65 20.19 13.39 -21.78
CA ASP A 65 19.99 14.73 -21.24
C ASP A 65 18.53 14.89 -20.75
N ALA A 66 18.20 16.06 -20.23
CA ALA A 66 16.84 16.48 -19.91
C ALA A 66 16.29 17.38 -21.03
N LEU A 67 15.23 16.95 -21.70
CA LEU A 67 14.65 17.66 -22.85
C LEU A 67 13.19 18.04 -22.59
N GLN A 68 12.95 19.29 -22.18
CA GLN A 68 11.61 19.82 -21.96
C GLN A 68 10.95 20.26 -23.28
N ASP A 69 10.75 19.32 -24.21
CA ASP A 69 10.06 19.56 -25.48
C ASP A 69 9.00 18.46 -25.70
N PRO A 70 7.70 18.75 -25.61
CA PRO A 70 6.65 17.73 -25.77
C PRO A 70 6.59 17.12 -27.17
N THR A 71 7.22 17.73 -28.18
CA THR A 71 7.26 17.18 -29.54
C THR A 71 8.15 15.93 -29.64
N ILE A 72 9.02 15.68 -28.66
CA ILE A 72 9.95 14.54 -28.66
C ILE A 72 9.24 13.20 -28.48
N TYR A 73 8.06 13.18 -27.85
CA TYR A 73 7.33 11.92 -27.64
C TYR A 73 6.92 11.26 -28.96
N GLU A 74 6.54 12.03 -29.98
CA GLU A 74 6.03 11.49 -31.25
C GLU A 74 7.14 11.26 -32.28
N SER A 75 8.40 11.52 -31.93
CA SER A 75 9.53 11.41 -32.85
C SER A 75 10.31 10.11 -32.61
N ASP A 76 10.52 9.35 -33.69
CA ASP A 76 11.37 8.15 -33.67
C ASP A 76 12.87 8.47 -33.51
N ASP A 77 13.26 9.74 -33.56
CA ASP A 77 14.65 10.18 -33.40
C ASP A 77 15.12 10.18 -31.94
N TYR A 78 14.23 9.96 -30.97
CA TYR A 78 14.55 10.03 -29.54
C TYR A 78 14.37 8.69 -28.83
N GLU A 79 15.28 8.44 -27.91
CA GLU A 79 15.31 7.30 -27.01
C GLU A 79 15.08 7.77 -25.58
N PHE A 80 14.19 7.10 -24.86
CA PHE A 80 13.85 7.39 -23.47
C PHE A 80 14.43 6.31 -22.56
N LEU A 81 15.32 6.69 -21.65
CA LEU A 81 15.94 5.78 -20.68
C LEU A 81 14.91 5.11 -19.75
N PHE A 82 13.78 5.79 -19.50
CA PHE A 82 12.74 5.35 -18.57
C PHE A 82 11.42 4.96 -19.29
N ASP A 83 11.51 4.31 -20.44
CA ASP A 83 10.37 3.71 -21.15
C ASP A 83 10.27 2.20 -20.89
N ALA A 84 9.93 1.83 -19.65
CA ALA A 84 9.92 0.44 -19.20
C ALA A 84 8.77 -0.40 -19.81
N PHE A 85 7.72 0.23 -20.30
CA PHE A 85 6.45 -0.43 -20.63
C PHE A 85 6.09 -0.37 -22.12
N GLY A 86 6.74 0.51 -22.90
CA GLY A 86 6.56 0.56 -24.35
C GLY A 86 5.16 0.99 -24.79
N TYR A 87 4.47 1.82 -23.99
CA TYR A 87 3.15 2.33 -24.36
C TYR A 87 3.21 3.25 -25.59
N PRO A 88 2.09 3.42 -26.32
CA PRO A 88 2.01 4.33 -27.44
C PRO A 88 2.51 5.72 -27.04
N PRO A 89 3.41 6.36 -27.81
CA PRO A 89 4.05 7.60 -27.37
C PRO A 89 3.05 8.75 -27.13
N ALA A 90 1.94 8.76 -27.88
CA ALA A 90 0.84 9.70 -27.67
C ALA A 90 0.27 9.68 -26.23
N TRP A 91 0.39 8.57 -25.48
CA TRP A 91 -0.07 8.51 -24.09
C TRP A 91 0.77 9.41 -23.17
N SER A 92 2.04 9.63 -23.50
CA SER A 92 2.94 10.49 -22.71
C SER A 92 2.68 11.99 -22.91
N THR A 93 1.87 12.38 -23.90
CA THR A 93 1.51 13.79 -24.14
C THR A 93 0.58 14.37 -23.08
N SER A 94 -0.03 13.52 -22.24
CA SER A 94 -0.88 13.94 -21.13
C SER A 94 -0.58 13.17 -19.86
N ARG A 95 -0.60 13.91 -18.76
CA ARG A 95 -0.52 13.38 -17.39
C ARG A 95 -1.88 12.97 -16.84
N ALA A 96 -2.95 13.20 -17.60
CA ALA A 96 -4.31 12.83 -17.24
C ALA A 96 -4.81 11.62 -18.04
N GLY A 97 -5.54 10.75 -17.34
CA GLY A 97 -6.17 9.59 -17.93
C GLY A 97 -7.13 8.88 -16.98
N TRP A 98 -7.88 7.93 -17.52
CA TRP A 98 -8.80 7.10 -16.75
C TRP A 98 -8.33 5.66 -16.78
N VAL A 99 -8.30 5.02 -15.63
CA VAL A 99 -8.01 3.58 -15.50
C VAL A 99 -9.23 2.88 -14.91
N ARG A 100 -9.54 1.68 -15.40
CA ARG A 100 -10.68 0.90 -14.92
C ARG A 100 -10.37 -0.57 -14.78
N ARG A 101 -10.92 -1.16 -13.72
CA ARG A 101 -11.00 -2.59 -13.48
C ARG A 101 -12.42 -3.02 -13.17
N ILE A 102 -12.80 -4.21 -13.65
CA ILE A 102 -14.00 -4.90 -13.18
C ILE A 102 -13.58 -5.90 -12.11
N LEU A 103 -14.21 -5.78 -10.93
CA LEU A 103 -14.09 -6.71 -9.82
C LEU A 103 -15.36 -7.55 -9.74
N THR A 104 -15.25 -8.84 -10.05
CA THR A 104 -16.39 -9.77 -9.93
C THR A 104 -16.40 -10.41 -8.55
N LEU A 105 -17.43 -10.13 -7.76
CA LEU A 105 -17.65 -10.73 -6.44
C LEU A 105 -18.79 -11.76 -6.54
N PRO A 106 -18.55 -13.06 -6.29
CA PRO A 106 -19.62 -14.06 -6.37
C PRO A 106 -20.69 -13.85 -5.31
N SER A 107 -20.32 -13.29 -4.15
CA SER A 107 -21.23 -12.85 -3.10
C SER A 107 -20.57 -11.77 -2.25
N ILE A 108 -21.38 -10.98 -1.55
CA ILE A 108 -20.93 -10.09 -0.47
C ILE A 108 -21.19 -10.80 0.85
N LYS A 109 -20.12 -11.05 1.60
CA LYS A 109 -20.23 -11.78 2.87
C LYS A 109 -20.82 -10.85 3.95
N PRO A 110 -21.93 -11.24 4.60
CA PRO A 110 -22.42 -10.49 5.76
C PRO A 110 -21.36 -10.42 6.85
N GLY A 111 -21.30 -9.30 7.59
CA GLY A 111 -20.34 -9.13 8.69
C GLY A 111 -18.89 -8.89 8.24
N ARG A 112 -18.67 -8.62 6.95
CA ARG A 112 -17.34 -8.32 6.40
C ARG A 112 -17.31 -6.92 5.81
N ARG A 113 -16.14 -6.28 5.91
CA ARG A 113 -15.84 -4.99 5.31
C ARG A 113 -14.83 -5.15 4.19
N TYR A 114 -14.93 -4.26 3.20
CA TYR A 114 -14.10 -4.25 2.00
C TYR A 114 -13.40 -2.90 1.89
N LYS A 115 -12.07 -2.92 1.89
CA LYS A 115 -11.23 -1.74 1.70
C LYS A 115 -10.42 -1.89 0.43
N LEU A 116 -10.44 -0.87 -0.42
CA LEU A 116 -9.52 -0.76 -1.55
C LEU A 116 -8.24 -0.09 -1.06
N ILE A 117 -7.11 -0.73 -1.33
CA ILE A 117 -5.77 -0.19 -1.06
C ILE A 117 -5.04 -0.07 -2.40
N VAL A 118 -4.61 1.14 -2.75
CA VAL A 118 -3.72 1.39 -3.88
C VAL A 118 -2.42 1.88 -3.28
N ASP A 119 -1.37 1.04 -3.29
CA ASP A 119 -0.12 1.32 -2.57
C ASP A 119 0.52 2.64 -3.03
N ALA A 120 0.33 3.00 -4.31
CA ALA A 120 0.64 4.32 -4.82
C ALA A 120 0.01 4.57 -6.20
N VAL A 121 -0.53 5.77 -6.36
CA VAL A 121 -1.03 6.29 -7.63
C VAL A 121 -0.61 7.75 -7.73
N MET A 122 -0.13 8.16 -8.89
CA MET A 122 0.34 9.52 -9.14
C MET A 122 -0.19 10.04 -10.48
N PRO A 123 -0.32 11.36 -10.66
CA PRO A 123 -0.03 12.41 -9.68
C PRO A 123 -1.10 12.55 -8.59
N LYS A 124 -2.34 12.77 -9.02
CA LYS A 124 -3.54 12.93 -8.18
C LYS A 124 -4.61 11.99 -8.71
N ALA A 125 -5.31 11.29 -7.82
CA ALA A 125 -6.34 10.33 -8.20
C ALA A 125 -7.70 10.67 -7.61
N HIS A 126 -8.75 10.48 -8.39
CA HIS A 126 -10.14 10.52 -7.96
C HIS A 126 -10.73 9.12 -8.11
N LEU A 127 -11.07 8.49 -6.99
CA LEU A 127 -11.59 7.13 -6.95
C LEU A 127 -13.11 7.12 -7.12
N PHE A 128 -13.60 6.24 -7.98
CA PHE A 128 -15.01 5.94 -8.16
C PHE A 128 -15.27 4.44 -8.07
N ILE A 129 -16.38 4.07 -7.45
CA ILE A 129 -16.88 2.69 -7.39
C ILE A 129 -18.30 2.70 -7.94
N ASN A 130 -18.59 1.88 -8.95
CA ASN A 130 -19.91 1.80 -9.59
C ASN A 130 -20.46 3.19 -9.99
N GLY A 131 -19.58 4.05 -10.52
CA GLY A 131 -19.90 5.42 -10.94
C GLY A 131 -20.03 6.44 -9.79
N GLN A 132 -19.98 6.03 -8.52
CA GLN A 132 -20.05 6.93 -7.37
C GLN A 132 -18.64 7.35 -6.94
N ARG A 133 -18.44 8.66 -6.72
CA ARG A 133 -17.16 9.21 -6.27
C ARG A 133 -16.94 8.90 -4.79
N ILE A 134 -15.81 8.29 -4.46
CA ILE A 134 -15.45 7.91 -3.10
C ILE A 134 -14.56 8.97 -2.45
N CYS A 135 -13.40 9.25 -3.04
CA CYS A 135 -12.42 10.15 -2.45
C CYS A 135 -11.54 10.83 -3.52
N THR A 136 -10.63 11.68 -3.04
CA THR A 136 -9.56 12.29 -3.84
C THR A 136 -8.27 12.13 -3.08
N HIS A 137 -7.24 11.64 -3.76
CA HIS A 137 -5.93 11.35 -3.21
C HIS A 137 -4.86 12.17 -3.91
N ILE A 138 -4.09 12.91 -3.14
CA ILE A 138 -3.08 13.86 -3.65
C ILE A 138 -1.64 13.44 -3.33
N HIS A 139 -1.45 12.30 -2.65
CA HIS A 139 -0.13 11.87 -2.20
C HIS A 139 0.44 10.79 -3.14
N PRO A 140 1.30 11.14 -4.10
CA PRO A 140 1.70 10.26 -5.19
C PRO A 140 2.48 9.02 -4.75
N THR A 141 3.03 9.04 -3.54
CA THR A 141 3.92 8.00 -2.99
C THR A 141 3.43 7.44 -1.65
N LEU A 142 2.21 7.76 -1.24
CA LEU A 142 1.55 7.15 -0.09
C LEU A 142 0.34 6.36 -0.56
N PRO A 143 -0.04 5.28 0.17
CA PRO A 143 -1.22 4.51 -0.17
C PRO A 143 -2.49 5.38 -0.19
N LEU A 144 -3.36 5.10 -1.15
CA LEU A 144 -4.77 5.49 -1.13
C LEU A 144 -5.53 4.33 -0.50
N GLU A 145 -6.20 4.59 0.62
CA GLU A 145 -7.08 3.63 1.29
C GLU A 145 -8.51 4.15 1.34
N ALA A 146 -9.48 3.31 0.96
CA ALA A 146 -10.90 3.68 1.01
C ALA A 146 -11.77 2.48 1.38
N ASP A 147 -12.63 2.64 2.39
CA ASP A 147 -13.71 1.70 2.65
C ASP A 147 -14.75 1.81 1.52
N ILE A 148 -14.95 0.70 0.81
CA ILE A 148 -15.86 0.60 -0.33
C ILE A 148 -17.04 -0.34 -0.05
N THR A 149 -17.19 -0.82 1.19
CA THR A 149 -18.17 -1.84 1.59
C THR A 149 -19.59 -1.50 1.13
N GLY A 150 -20.04 -0.27 1.39
CA GLY A 150 -21.39 0.20 1.04
C GLY A 150 -21.62 0.50 -0.44
N PHE A 151 -20.58 0.38 -1.27
CA PHE A 151 -20.61 0.71 -2.71
C PHE A 151 -20.57 -0.53 -3.60
N LEU A 152 -20.32 -1.70 -3.02
CA LEU A 152 -20.23 -2.97 -3.72
C LEU A 152 -21.60 -3.66 -3.81
N HIS A 153 -21.77 -4.49 -4.84
CA HIS A 153 -22.88 -5.43 -4.96
C HIS A 153 -22.38 -6.81 -5.44
N GLU A 154 -23.24 -7.82 -5.38
CA GLU A 154 -22.93 -9.13 -5.98
C GLU A 154 -22.77 -9.02 -7.51
N GLY A 155 -21.86 -9.79 -8.08
CA GLY A 155 -21.49 -9.73 -9.48
C GLY A 155 -20.39 -8.70 -9.78
N ASP A 156 -20.49 -8.05 -10.94
CA ASP A 156 -19.46 -7.17 -11.47
C ASP A 156 -19.54 -5.76 -10.85
N ASN A 157 -18.45 -5.31 -10.24
CA ASN A 157 -18.29 -3.96 -9.71
C ASN A 157 -17.23 -3.20 -10.51
N GLU A 158 -17.52 -1.95 -10.86
CA GLU A 158 -16.60 -1.09 -11.59
C GLU A 158 -15.72 -0.29 -10.62
N ILE A 159 -14.40 -0.50 -10.68
CA ILE A 159 -13.39 0.32 -9.99
C ILE A 159 -12.79 1.25 -11.04
N VAL A 160 -12.91 2.55 -10.83
CA VAL A 160 -12.37 3.57 -11.73
C VAL A 160 -11.54 4.58 -10.97
N MET A 161 -10.37 4.93 -11.52
CA MET A 161 -9.63 6.10 -11.08
C MET A 161 -9.47 7.06 -12.25
N GLN A 162 -9.88 8.31 -12.05
CA GLN A 162 -9.39 9.42 -12.86
C GLN A 162 -8.08 9.88 -12.27
N ILE A 163 -7.03 9.92 -13.07
CA ILE A 163 -5.75 10.47 -12.69
C ILE A 163 -5.58 11.80 -13.40
N ASP A 164 -5.23 12.83 -12.63
CA ASP A 164 -4.98 14.20 -13.07
C ASP A 164 -3.59 14.65 -12.58
N ASP A 165 -3.13 15.80 -13.08
CA ASP A 165 -1.86 16.37 -12.64
C ASP A 165 -1.90 16.94 -11.21
N TYR A 166 -0.71 17.24 -10.66
CA TYR A 166 -0.55 17.95 -9.40
C TYR A 166 -1.22 19.33 -9.44
N ASP A 167 -1.61 19.82 -8.28
CA ASP A 167 -1.93 21.23 -8.12
C ASP A 167 -0.61 22.00 -7.94
N TYR A 168 -0.48 23.15 -8.61
CA TYR A 168 0.72 23.97 -8.58
C TYR A 168 0.42 25.33 -7.95
N SER A 169 1.41 25.89 -7.28
CA SER A 169 1.41 27.30 -6.86
C SER A 169 1.73 28.23 -8.03
N ASP A 170 1.51 29.53 -7.83
CA ASP A 170 1.74 30.56 -8.86
C ASP A 170 3.19 30.60 -9.38
N ASP A 171 4.16 30.10 -8.61
CA ASP A 171 5.57 30.01 -9.00
C ASP A 171 5.92 28.68 -9.71
N GLY A 172 4.94 27.83 -9.98
CA GLY A 172 5.10 26.55 -10.68
C GLY A 172 5.52 25.39 -9.79
N ARG A 173 5.56 25.55 -8.46
CA ARG A 173 5.86 24.43 -7.55
C ARG A 173 4.64 23.59 -7.25
N ALA A 174 4.76 22.27 -7.37
CA ALA A 174 3.73 21.32 -6.94
C ALA A 174 3.42 21.50 -5.44
N LEU A 175 2.14 21.52 -5.09
CA LEU A 175 1.66 21.74 -3.72
C LEU A 175 1.79 20.50 -2.82
N VAL A 176 2.26 19.38 -3.38
CA VAL A 176 2.53 18.13 -2.66
C VAL A 176 3.99 17.70 -2.86
N PRO A 177 4.59 16.97 -1.90
CA PRO A 177 5.93 16.42 -2.09
C PRO A 177 5.93 15.40 -3.25
N THR A 178 6.60 15.75 -4.35
CA THR A 178 6.77 14.88 -5.52
C THR A 178 8.05 14.02 -5.44
N GLY A 179 8.85 14.21 -4.39
CA GLY A 179 10.16 13.59 -4.24
C GLY A 179 11.22 14.35 -5.04
N ASN A 180 11.48 13.91 -6.28
CA ASN A 180 12.47 14.53 -7.18
C ASN A 180 11.91 14.63 -8.60
N LEU A 181 12.76 15.11 -9.53
CA LEU A 181 12.41 15.41 -10.91
C LEU A 181 11.97 14.21 -11.76
N ILE A 182 12.35 12.97 -11.40
CA ILE A 182 12.01 11.78 -12.19
C ILE A 182 10.60 11.26 -11.83
N PRO A 183 10.26 10.94 -10.56
CA PRO A 183 8.89 10.58 -10.20
C PRO A 183 7.88 11.69 -10.47
N CYS A 184 8.30 12.97 -10.45
CA CYS A 184 7.35 14.05 -10.70
C CYS A 184 6.83 14.06 -12.13
N ASP A 185 7.52 13.49 -13.12
CA ASP A 185 7.07 13.42 -14.54
C ASP A 185 6.22 12.18 -14.86
N HIS A 186 6.09 11.27 -13.90
CA HIS A 186 5.36 10.04 -14.07
C HIS A 186 3.85 10.20 -13.78
N SER A 187 3.03 9.39 -14.44
CA SER A 187 1.60 9.28 -14.20
C SER A 187 1.18 7.82 -14.35
N GLY A 188 0.45 7.30 -13.36
CA GLY A 188 0.23 5.87 -13.23
C GLY A 188 -0.27 5.43 -11.85
N VAL A 189 -1.01 4.32 -11.85
CA VAL A 189 -1.09 3.42 -10.70
C VAL A 189 0.18 2.58 -10.72
N TRP A 190 1.15 2.94 -9.89
CA TRP A 190 2.55 2.50 -10.06
C TRP A 190 3.07 1.60 -8.95
N GLN A 191 2.20 1.27 -8.00
CA GLN A 191 2.37 0.19 -7.03
C GLN A 191 1.09 -0.65 -6.99
N ASP A 192 1.13 -1.72 -6.21
CA ASP A 192 0.08 -2.74 -6.21
C ASP A 192 -1.29 -2.19 -5.79
N VAL A 193 -2.33 -2.85 -6.29
CA VAL A 193 -3.72 -2.61 -5.89
C VAL A 193 -4.26 -3.86 -5.20
N TRP A 194 -4.90 -3.67 -4.05
CA TRP A 194 -5.43 -4.73 -3.21
C TRP A 194 -6.89 -4.46 -2.85
N LEU A 195 -7.69 -5.53 -2.84
CA LEU A 195 -8.95 -5.57 -2.10
C LEU A 195 -8.67 -6.28 -0.77
N GLU A 196 -8.82 -5.58 0.34
CA GLU A 196 -8.72 -6.13 1.68
C GLU A 196 -10.11 -6.41 2.23
N GLU A 197 -10.33 -7.64 2.72
CA GLU A 197 -11.55 -8.09 3.39
C GLU A 197 -11.25 -8.36 4.88
N THR A 198 -11.97 -7.68 5.77
CA THR A 198 -11.85 -7.80 7.24
C THR A 198 -13.20 -8.09 7.88
N ALA A 199 -13.23 -8.56 9.12
CA ALA A 199 -14.46 -8.56 9.93
C ALA A 199 -14.92 -7.12 10.25
N GLU A 200 -16.18 -6.97 10.67
CA GLU A 200 -16.71 -5.70 11.19
C GLU A 200 -16.10 -5.30 12.54
N VAL A 201 -15.62 -6.26 13.33
CA VAL A 201 -14.77 -6.01 14.49
C VAL A 201 -13.38 -6.53 14.16
N SER A 202 -12.43 -5.62 13.95
CA SER A 202 -11.11 -5.98 13.41
C SER A 202 -9.98 -5.21 14.06
N VAL A 203 -8.78 -5.81 14.00
CA VAL A 203 -7.54 -5.13 14.35
C VAL A 203 -7.17 -4.23 13.17
N SER A 204 -7.42 -2.93 13.31
CA SER A 204 -7.23 -1.93 12.25
C SER A 204 -5.80 -1.40 12.16
N ASP A 205 -5.02 -1.45 13.24
CA ASP A 205 -3.60 -1.12 13.23
C ASP A 205 -2.83 -1.89 14.31
N ILE A 206 -1.55 -2.19 14.02
CA ILE A 206 -0.62 -2.86 14.93
C ILE A 206 0.70 -2.07 14.92
N THR A 207 0.94 -1.32 15.98
CA THR A 207 2.24 -0.64 16.19
C THR A 207 3.10 -1.46 17.13
N ILE A 208 4.27 -1.90 16.66
CA ILE A 208 5.21 -2.72 17.42
C ILE A 208 6.42 -1.88 17.85
N ARG A 209 6.75 -1.92 19.14
CA ARG A 209 7.91 -1.27 19.74
C ARG A 209 8.75 -2.29 20.48
N THR A 210 10.04 -2.33 20.13
CA THR A 210 11.02 -3.21 20.76
C THR A 210 12.13 -2.37 21.39
N SER A 211 12.40 -2.58 22.69
CA SER A 211 13.63 -2.11 23.33
C SER A 211 14.58 -3.28 23.60
N THR A 212 15.73 -3.28 22.95
CA THR A 212 16.81 -4.26 23.19
C THR A 212 17.49 -4.04 24.53
N SER A 213 17.60 -2.79 24.99
CA SER A 213 18.20 -2.47 26.30
C SER A 213 17.32 -2.91 27.47
N GLU A 214 16.01 -2.67 27.39
CA GLU A 214 15.06 -3.11 28.43
C GLU A 214 14.58 -4.56 28.22
N ARG A 215 14.79 -5.11 27.02
CA ARG A 215 14.25 -6.39 26.57
C ARG A 215 12.72 -6.46 26.65
N THR A 216 12.04 -5.39 26.22
CA THR A 216 10.58 -5.26 26.33
C THR A 216 9.89 -5.03 25.00
N LEU A 217 8.84 -5.82 24.74
CA LEU A 217 7.95 -5.73 23.59
C LEU A 217 6.70 -5.02 24.04
N THR A 218 6.45 -3.87 23.43
CA THR A 218 5.19 -3.16 23.55
C THR A 218 4.50 -3.22 22.21
N VAL A 219 3.28 -3.75 22.20
CA VAL A 219 2.42 -3.75 21.02
C VAL A 219 1.19 -2.92 21.32
N ILE A 220 0.95 -1.93 20.46
CA ILE A 220 -0.21 -1.05 20.53
C ILE A 220 -1.14 -1.48 19.41
N PHE A 221 -2.38 -1.81 19.78
CA PHE A 221 -3.41 -2.26 18.87
C PHE A 221 -4.50 -1.20 18.79
N ASP A 222 -4.89 -0.83 17.57
CA ASP A 222 -6.14 -0.13 17.32
C ASP A 222 -7.17 -1.14 16.83
N ILE A 223 -8.26 -1.31 17.58
CA ILE A 223 -9.31 -2.29 17.28
C ILE A 223 -10.60 -1.54 17.01
N SER A 224 -11.13 -1.69 15.80
CA SER A 224 -12.31 -0.97 15.33
C SER A 224 -13.55 -1.85 15.39
N ASN A 225 -14.67 -1.30 15.85
CA ASN A 225 -15.98 -1.94 15.82
C ASN A 225 -16.92 -1.15 14.91
N TYR A 226 -17.24 -1.73 13.75
CA TYR A 226 -18.14 -1.16 12.76
C TYR A 226 -19.57 -1.73 12.81
N THR A 227 -19.88 -2.57 13.81
CA THR A 227 -21.22 -3.12 14.02
C THR A 227 -22.15 -2.10 14.65
N ASP A 228 -23.45 -2.40 14.72
CA ASP A 228 -24.47 -1.56 15.35
C ASP A 228 -24.59 -1.75 16.88
N GLN A 229 -23.72 -2.57 17.47
CA GLN A 229 -23.75 -2.94 18.89
C GLN A 229 -22.36 -2.89 19.52
N ASP A 230 -22.33 -2.71 20.83
CA ASP A 230 -21.09 -2.87 21.60
C ASP A 230 -20.62 -4.32 21.54
N CYS A 231 -19.31 -4.53 21.56
CA CYS A 231 -18.73 -5.85 21.44
C CYS A 231 -17.67 -6.09 22.53
N ASP A 232 -17.84 -7.20 23.25
CA ASP A 232 -16.82 -7.73 24.16
C ASP A 232 -15.98 -8.77 23.42
N VAL A 233 -14.66 -8.57 23.41
CA VAL A 233 -13.70 -9.46 22.76
C VAL A 233 -12.51 -9.74 23.67
N VAL A 234 -11.84 -10.87 23.45
CA VAL A 234 -10.52 -11.16 23.99
C VAL A 234 -9.49 -11.02 22.88
N LEU A 235 -8.50 -10.15 23.08
CA LEU A 235 -7.32 -10.07 22.23
C LEU A 235 -6.27 -11.07 22.73
N ALA A 236 -5.86 -11.99 21.85
CA ALA A 236 -4.85 -13.01 22.13
C ALA A 236 -3.70 -12.95 21.10
N PRO A 237 -2.66 -12.13 21.35
CA PRO A 237 -1.53 -12.02 20.43
C PRO A 237 -0.48 -13.10 20.69
N VAL A 238 0.09 -13.67 19.63
CA VAL A 238 1.16 -14.69 19.72
C VAL A 238 2.27 -14.38 18.73
N ILE A 239 3.53 -14.48 19.18
CA ILE A 239 4.72 -14.28 18.35
C ILE A 239 5.19 -15.61 17.77
N TYR A 240 5.45 -15.62 16.46
CA TYR A 240 5.98 -16.75 15.70
C TYR A 240 7.28 -16.35 15.01
N HIS A 241 8.14 -17.34 14.73
CA HIS A 241 9.24 -17.12 13.80
C HIS A 241 8.72 -16.86 12.38
N TRP A 242 9.37 -15.93 11.69
CA TRP A 242 9.12 -15.69 10.27
C TRP A 242 10.06 -16.53 9.41
N GLN A 243 9.54 -17.19 8.37
CA GLN A 243 10.35 -17.74 7.30
C GLN A 243 9.81 -17.29 5.94
N LYS A 244 10.71 -17.15 4.97
CA LYS A 244 10.32 -16.74 3.62
C LYS A 244 9.47 -17.83 2.98
N GLY A 245 8.26 -17.46 2.55
CA GLY A 245 7.35 -18.38 1.88
C GLY A 245 6.66 -19.38 2.81
N SER A 246 6.81 -19.24 4.13
CA SER A 246 5.98 -19.96 5.09
C SER A 246 4.78 -19.11 5.48
N GLU A 247 3.62 -19.74 5.58
CA GLU A 247 2.54 -19.18 6.39
C GLU A 247 2.94 -19.19 7.88
N PRO A 248 2.30 -18.37 8.73
CA PRO A 248 2.44 -18.46 10.17
C PRO A 248 2.03 -19.86 10.65
N ASP A 249 3.03 -20.70 10.92
CA ASP A 249 2.81 -22.09 11.33
C ASP A 249 2.78 -22.19 12.87
N GLN A 250 1.77 -22.89 13.40
CA GLN A 250 1.56 -23.09 14.83
C GLN A 250 2.72 -23.83 15.52
N ASP A 251 3.55 -24.56 14.76
CA ASP A 251 4.69 -25.30 15.30
C ASP A 251 5.91 -24.41 15.65
N HIS A 252 5.85 -23.10 15.35
CA HIS A 252 6.97 -22.16 15.53
C HIS A 252 6.65 -21.00 16.48
N ILE A 253 5.84 -21.25 17.52
CA ILE A 253 5.55 -20.26 18.57
C ILE A 253 6.84 -19.89 19.30
N VAL A 254 7.08 -18.59 19.42
CA VAL A 254 8.18 -18.02 20.22
C VAL A 254 7.66 -17.72 21.61
N PHE A 255 6.60 -16.90 21.73
CA PHE A 255 5.88 -16.68 22.97
C PHE A 255 4.52 -15.95 22.76
N PRO A 256 3.51 -16.18 23.62
CA PRO A 256 2.26 -15.40 23.62
C PRO A 256 2.45 -14.02 24.27
N LEU A 257 1.57 -13.05 24.04
CA LEU A 257 1.43 -11.87 24.89
C LEU A 257 0.27 -12.09 25.88
N PRO A 258 0.17 -11.32 26.98
CA PRO A 258 -0.99 -11.38 27.87
C PRO A 258 -2.30 -11.18 27.10
N GLU A 259 -3.24 -12.12 27.29
CA GLU A 259 -4.59 -11.94 26.79
C GLU A 259 -5.25 -10.74 27.46
N THR A 260 -6.00 -9.97 26.68
CA THR A 260 -6.64 -8.74 27.16
C THR A 260 -8.12 -8.77 26.81
N SER A 261 -8.98 -8.74 27.83
CA SER A 261 -10.43 -8.55 27.65
C SER A 261 -10.73 -7.08 27.37
N LEU A 262 -11.49 -6.84 26.31
CA LEU A 262 -11.77 -5.50 25.79
C LEU A 262 -13.27 -5.34 25.56
N HIS A 263 -13.77 -4.17 25.90
CA HIS A 263 -15.12 -3.73 25.56
C HIS A 263 -15.00 -2.59 24.54
N ILE A 264 -15.58 -2.76 23.36
CA ILE A 264 -15.45 -1.82 22.24
C ILE A 264 -16.84 -1.33 21.86
N SER A 265 -17.08 -0.04 22.06
CA SER A 265 -18.37 0.57 21.73
C SER A 265 -18.65 0.56 20.23
N THR A 266 -19.92 0.46 19.85
CA THR A 266 -20.36 0.55 18.44
C THR A 266 -19.80 1.80 17.75
N GLY A 267 -19.32 1.64 16.51
CA GLY A 267 -18.82 2.71 15.65
C GLY A 267 -17.54 3.38 16.16
N SER A 268 -16.79 2.73 17.05
CA SER A 268 -15.59 3.29 17.68
C SER A 268 -14.33 2.46 17.43
N THR A 269 -13.18 3.08 17.64
CA THR A 269 -11.87 2.43 17.65
C THR A 269 -11.28 2.52 19.04
N LEU A 270 -10.98 1.38 19.65
CA LEU A 270 -10.30 1.27 20.93
C LEU A 270 -8.79 1.08 20.69
N ARG A 271 -7.99 1.97 21.29
CA ARG A 271 -6.54 1.78 21.38
C ARG A 271 -6.19 1.06 22.68
N THR A 272 -5.45 -0.04 22.60
CA THR A 272 -4.94 -0.78 23.76
C THR A 272 -3.45 -1.08 23.61
N GLU A 273 -2.75 -1.22 24.73
CA GLU A 273 -1.32 -1.52 24.77
C GLU A 273 -1.08 -2.80 25.56
N VAL A 274 -0.32 -3.73 24.97
CA VAL A 274 0.09 -4.99 25.60
C VAL A 274 1.62 -5.02 25.66
N LYS A 275 2.16 -5.19 26.86
CA LYS A 275 3.61 -5.22 27.11
C LYS A 275 4.04 -6.59 27.62
N ARG A 276 5.20 -7.07 27.15
CA ARG A 276 5.85 -8.30 27.65
C ARG A 276 7.37 -8.17 27.60
N GLU A 277 8.06 -8.69 28.61
CA GLU A 277 9.51 -8.91 28.55
C GLU A 277 9.86 -10.14 27.69
N TRP A 278 10.95 -10.06 26.94
CA TRP A 278 11.53 -11.20 26.23
C TRP A 278 12.93 -11.50 26.76
N LEU A 279 13.30 -12.78 26.82
CA LEU A 279 14.66 -13.16 27.25
C LEU A 279 15.51 -13.64 26.07
N ASP A 280 14.89 -14.35 25.13
CA ASP A 280 15.62 -15.19 24.18
C ASP A 280 15.31 -14.86 22.69
N ALA A 281 14.71 -13.69 22.42
CA ALA A 281 14.48 -13.25 21.05
C ALA A 281 15.81 -12.88 20.36
N GLU A 282 16.02 -13.40 19.15
CA GLU A 282 17.14 -13.02 18.31
C GLU A 282 16.88 -11.64 17.70
N TRP A 283 17.89 -10.78 17.74
CA TRP A 283 17.76 -9.41 17.24
C TRP A 283 17.88 -9.37 15.72
N TRP A 284 17.10 -8.47 15.13
CA TRP A 284 17.29 -8.09 13.74
C TRP A 284 18.53 -7.19 13.62
N SER A 285 19.34 -7.48 12.61
CA SER A 285 20.45 -6.65 12.12
C SER A 285 20.61 -6.85 10.60
N PRO A 286 21.32 -5.96 9.88
CA PRO A 286 21.64 -6.19 8.47
C PRO A 286 22.36 -7.53 8.21
N GLU A 287 23.22 -7.96 9.12
CA GLU A 287 24.01 -9.20 9.04
C GLU A 287 23.19 -10.44 9.40
N ASN A 288 22.20 -10.28 10.29
CA ASN A 288 21.25 -11.32 10.67
C ASN A 288 19.82 -10.74 10.66
N PRO A 289 19.14 -10.68 9.49
CA PRO A 289 17.84 -10.05 9.34
C PRO A 289 16.72 -10.96 9.86
N LYS A 290 16.81 -11.37 11.13
CA LYS A 290 15.84 -12.24 11.78
C LYS A 290 14.49 -11.51 11.90
N LEU A 291 13.44 -12.17 11.42
CA LEU A 291 12.08 -11.64 11.45
C LEU A 291 11.15 -12.57 12.22
N TYR A 292 10.04 -11.99 12.65
CA TYR A 292 8.97 -12.60 13.43
C TYR A 292 7.63 -12.13 12.88
N TYR A 293 6.59 -12.91 13.12
CA TYR A 293 5.20 -12.47 12.97
C TYR A 293 4.58 -12.30 14.35
N ILE A 294 3.71 -11.31 14.51
CA ILE A 294 2.67 -11.33 15.53
C ILE A 294 1.36 -11.72 14.87
N GLN A 295 0.75 -12.80 15.32
CA GLN A 295 -0.65 -13.13 15.03
C GLN A 295 -1.50 -12.53 16.13
N SER A 296 -2.48 -11.72 15.77
CA SER A 296 -3.40 -11.07 16.71
C SER A 296 -4.80 -11.60 16.46
N THR A 297 -5.27 -12.47 17.35
CA THR A 297 -6.60 -13.06 17.24
C THR A 297 -7.56 -12.32 18.16
N LEU A 298 -8.69 -11.87 17.62
CA LEU A 298 -9.84 -11.42 18.39
C LEU A 298 -10.80 -12.60 18.57
N LEU A 299 -11.17 -12.88 19.81
CA LEU A 299 -12.13 -13.92 20.16
C LEU A 299 -13.39 -13.32 20.75
N GLN A 300 -14.56 -13.81 20.34
CA GLN A 300 -15.83 -13.58 21.00
C GLN A 300 -16.24 -14.86 21.73
N GLY A 301 -16.05 -14.89 23.06
CA GLY A 301 -16.02 -16.14 23.81
C GLY A 301 -14.82 -16.99 23.37
N GLU A 302 -15.07 -18.21 22.90
CA GLU A 302 -14.04 -19.14 22.41
C GLU A 302 -13.89 -19.13 20.88
N ILE A 303 -14.64 -18.27 20.18
CA ILE A 303 -14.72 -18.28 18.72
C ILE A 303 -13.85 -17.14 18.16
N PRO A 304 -12.82 -17.45 17.36
CA PRO A 304 -12.08 -16.43 16.62
C PRO A 304 -13.01 -15.71 15.65
N ILE A 305 -12.96 -14.38 15.63
CA ILE A 305 -13.73 -13.53 14.71
C ILE A 305 -12.85 -12.78 13.72
N GLU A 306 -11.59 -12.52 14.08
CA GLU A 306 -10.59 -11.88 13.22
C GLU A 306 -9.19 -12.38 13.60
N ILE A 307 -8.34 -12.58 12.59
CA ILE A 307 -6.92 -12.86 12.73
C ILE A 307 -6.14 -11.90 11.84
N ALA A 308 -5.33 -11.04 12.48
CA ALA A 308 -4.43 -10.12 11.81
C ALA A 308 -2.96 -10.53 12.02
N TYR A 309 -2.11 -10.27 11.03
CA TYR A 309 -0.68 -10.56 11.07
C TYR A 309 0.13 -9.31 10.80
N GLU A 310 1.19 -9.10 11.58
CA GLU A 310 2.19 -8.05 11.31
C GLU A 310 3.60 -8.63 11.44
N ARG A 311 4.51 -8.21 10.54
CA ARG A 311 5.89 -8.73 10.51
C ARG A 311 6.83 -7.70 11.10
N PHE A 312 7.71 -8.15 11.99
CA PHE A 312 8.68 -7.27 12.63
C PHE A 312 10.00 -7.97 12.92
N GLY A 313 11.00 -7.20 13.33
CA GLY A 313 12.28 -7.69 13.83
C GLY A 313 12.61 -6.98 15.14
N PHE A 314 13.14 -7.71 16.13
CA PHE A 314 13.56 -7.12 17.39
C PHE A 314 14.80 -6.27 17.17
N ARG A 315 14.63 -4.94 17.17
CA ARG A 315 15.75 -4.01 17.06
C ARG A 315 15.45 -2.71 17.78
N GLU A 316 16.49 -1.98 18.12
CA GLU A 316 16.37 -0.65 18.69
C GLU A 316 17.39 0.27 18.04
N VAL A 317 17.01 1.53 17.81
CA VAL A 317 17.91 2.54 17.24
C VAL A 317 17.85 3.77 18.14
N TRP A 318 19.01 4.23 18.58
CA TRP A 318 19.13 5.44 19.41
C TRP A 318 20.41 6.21 19.08
N ILE A 319 20.59 7.35 19.74
CA ILE A 319 21.81 8.16 19.64
C ILE A 319 22.51 8.12 20.99
N GLU A 320 23.80 7.79 20.99
CA GLU A 320 24.65 7.83 22.17
C GLU A 320 25.90 8.66 21.87
N GLY A 321 25.98 9.86 22.45
CA GLY A 321 27.04 10.80 22.11
C GLY A 321 27.02 11.17 20.62
N PRO A 322 28.13 10.97 19.87
CA PRO A 322 28.18 11.20 18.42
C PRO A 322 27.67 10.02 17.59
N ASP A 323 27.38 8.88 18.21
CA ASP A 323 27.13 7.63 17.51
C ASP A 323 25.63 7.37 17.33
N ILE A 324 25.28 6.85 16.15
CA ILE A 324 23.99 6.19 15.94
C ILE A 324 24.18 4.73 16.34
N MET A 325 23.34 4.25 17.24
CA MET A 325 23.38 2.90 17.77
C MET A 325 22.31 2.05 17.08
N LEU A 326 22.64 0.82 16.70
CA LEU A 326 21.69 -0.21 16.31
C LEU A 326 21.87 -1.39 17.25
N ASN A 327 20.87 -1.63 18.10
CA ASN A 327 21.01 -2.53 19.23
C ASN A 327 22.28 -2.14 20.03
N ASP A 328 23.01 -3.09 20.58
CA ASP A 328 24.13 -2.84 21.51
C ASP A 328 25.43 -2.27 20.92
N HIS A 329 25.46 -1.78 19.67
CA HIS A 329 26.69 -1.27 19.04
C HIS A 329 26.46 -0.09 18.08
N PRO A 330 27.47 0.78 17.89
CA PRO A 330 27.40 1.87 16.92
C PRO A 330 27.36 1.32 15.49
N VAL A 331 26.55 1.94 14.62
CA VAL A 331 26.43 1.56 13.22
C VAL A 331 27.03 2.62 12.31
N HIS A 332 27.80 2.16 11.32
CA HIS A 332 28.27 2.98 10.20
C HIS A 332 27.39 2.72 8.99
N LEU A 333 26.70 3.76 8.51
CA LEU A 333 25.78 3.65 7.37
C LEU A 333 26.56 3.76 6.05
N PHE A 334 26.79 2.63 5.40
CA PHE A 334 27.28 2.57 4.03
C PHE A 334 26.08 2.58 3.08
N SER A 335 25.61 3.76 2.69
CA SER A 335 24.45 3.91 1.83
C SER A 335 24.85 4.51 0.48
N ASP A 336 24.27 3.97 -0.59
CA ASP A 336 24.12 4.66 -1.86
C ASP A 336 22.75 5.35 -1.91
N TRP A 337 22.61 6.41 -2.69
CA TRP A 337 21.35 7.11 -2.89
C TRP A 337 20.75 6.73 -4.24
N GLY A 338 19.68 5.93 -4.21
CA GLY A 338 18.96 5.47 -5.40
C GLY A 338 17.54 6.03 -5.48
N HIS A 339 17.08 6.36 -6.68
CA HIS A 339 15.70 6.75 -6.96
C HIS A 339 14.82 5.52 -7.23
N LYS A 340 13.50 5.66 -7.02
CA LYS A 340 12.49 4.60 -7.26
C LYS A 340 12.22 4.33 -8.75
N SER A 341 13.14 4.72 -9.64
CA SER A 341 13.07 4.56 -11.08
C SER A 341 14.31 3.79 -11.51
N THR A 342 14.13 2.49 -11.76
CA THR A 342 15.20 1.66 -12.32
C THR A 342 15.11 1.74 -13.83
N PRO A 343 16.18 2.13 -14.56
CA PRO A 343 16.20 1.94 -16.01
C PRO A 343 16.09 0.44 -16.29
N TYR A 344 15.13 0.05 -17.11
CA TYR A 344 15.00 -1.33 -17.56
C TYR A 344 15.74 -1.45 -18.89
N TYR A 345 16.75 -2.32 -18.92
CA TYR A 345 17.46 -2.72 -20.15
C TYR A 345 17.14 -4.17 -20.48
#